data_AF-A0A0B2JVP3-F1
#
_entry.id   AF-A0A0B2JVP3-F1
#
_cell.length_a   1.000
_cell.length_b   1.000
_cell.length_c   1.000
_cell.angle_alpha   90.00
_cell.angle_beta   90.00
_cell.angle_gamma   90.00
#
_symmetry.space_group_name_H-M   'P 1'
#
loop_
_entity.id
_entity.type
_entity.pdbx_description
1 polymer ?
#
loop_
_entity_poly.entity_id
_entity_poly.type
_entity_poly.pdbx_seq_one_letter_code
_entity_poly.pdbx_strand_id
1 'polypeptide(L)'
;MDVVCSSSGLVSIKRPRGALTKIRQVGFEEFVLDFNSFTGGIASKKNREDTLAHWREHLQKYIAEINVQGFRKRIAIAPHFVKKQEIPHMESLKTELVKECIKYAGEYGYEYIVVSPFEGNSLEEVMSINTDFYLSLVEHAKEAGVMILLVNALRDLNGHPLRGFCSEPAQAVAFVDKLNDAAGAEVFGFCLDIGVCNMVGQNMFHVVTALGERLKSLYLYDNDGVHNNRLMPFFAANGAGSQLDWLNLIRGLRGVRFDGPAILFFSTTLMALSPSLRYIFLDFAHKMAKYLEWQVDMEAVLDKYSSRVLFGAGNMCRAYMKCYGEKYPPLYTCDNNSNVWGNEFCGLTIHNPEDLKSLPEECAVFICNTYYDEIEQQLRDMGIKNPIERFNDEFMPSFHFTRLESDAWKGQVK
;
A
#
# COMPACT_ATOMS: atom_id res chain seq x y z
N MET A 1 0.49 -4.41 7.08
CA MET A 1 -0.23 -3.76 5.96
C MET A 1 -0.99 -4.81 5.17
N ASP A 2 -2.16 -4.50 4.60
CA ASP A 2 -2.80 -5.40 3.62
C ASP A 2 -2.98 -4.69 2.27
N VAL A 3 -2.52 -5.32 1.19
CA VAL A 3 -2.66 -4.76 -0.15
C VAL A 3 -3.96 -5.25 -0.79
N VAL A 4 -4.81 -4.30 -1.16
CA VAL A 4 -6.15 -4.55 -1.70
C VAL A 4 -6.19 -4.21 -3.19
N CYS A 5 -6.84 -5.06 -3.99
CA CYS A 5 -6.88 -4.87 -5.45
C CYS A 5 -7.99 -3.88 -5.85
N SER A 6 -7.65 -2.84 -6.63
CA SER A 6 -8.66 -1.99 -7.26
C SER A 6 -9.43 -2.75 -8.35
N SER A 7 -10.74 -2.57 -8.41
CA SER A 7 -11.59 -3.19 -9.42
C SER A 7 -11.55 -2.49 -10.79
N SER A 8 -10.92 -1.33 -10.87
CA SER A 8 -10.93 -0.47 -12.05
C SER A 8 -10.30 -1.15 -13.26
N GLY A 9 -11.08 -1.29 -14.35
CA GLY A 9 -10.65 -1.95 -15.58
C GLY A 9 -10.62 -3.49 -15.53
N LEU A 10 -10.89 -4.10 -14.38
CA LEU A 10 -10.93 -5.56 -14.19
C LEU A 10 -12.34 -6.12 -14.13
N VAL A 11 -13.22 -5.48 -13.36
CA VAL A 11 -14.54 -6.02 -13.04
C VAL A 11 -15.61 -5.27 -13.84
N SER A 12 -16.37 -6.01 -14.64
CA SER A 12 -17.53 -5.44 -15.34
C SER A 12 -18.69 -5.25 -14.38
N ILE A 13 -19.25 -4.05 -14.33
CA ILE A 13 -20.43 -3.72 -13.52
C ILE A 13 -21.63 -4.59 -13.90
N LYS A 14 -21.81 -4.89 -15.19
CA LYS A 14 -22.95 -5.66 -15.70
C LYS A 14 -22.77 -7.17 -15.50
N ARG A 15 -21.53 -7.65 -15.40
CA ARG A 15 -21.18 -9.08 -15.29
C ARG A 15 -19.98 -9.27 -14.35
N PRO A 16 -20.10 -8.98 -13.04
CA PRO A 16 -18.94 -8.92 -12.15
C PRO A 16 -18.44 -10.30 -11.70
N ARG A 17 -19.33 -11.30 -11.64
CA ARG A 17 -19.07 -12.62 -11.05
C ARG A 17 -17.75 -13.26 -11.49
N GLY A 18 -17.50 -13.32 -12.80
CA GLY A 18 -16.32 -14.00 -13.35
C GLY A 18 -15.01 -13.34 -12.91
N ALA A 19 -14.93 -12.02 -12.98
CA ALA A 19 -13.74 -11.27 -12.57
C ALA A 19 -13.55 -11.32 -11.05
N LEU A 20 -14.62 -11.17 -10.27
CA LEU A 20 -14.57 -11.30 -8.80
C LEU A 20 -14.09 -12.69 -8.37
N THR A 21 -14.61 -13.75 -8.99
CA THR A 21 -14.17 -15.14 -8.73
C THR A 21 -12.66 -15.28 -8.99
N LYS A 22 -12.17 -14.71 -10.09
CA LYS A 22 -10.74 -14.78 -10.43
C LYS A 22 -9.86 -14.01 -9.45
N ILE A 23 -10.28 -12.81 -9.02
CA ILE A 23 -9.59 -12.02 -8.00
C ILE A 23 -9.47 -12.83 -6.71
N ARG A 24 -10.56 -13.49 -6.27
CA ARG A 24 -10.55 -14.34 -5.07
C ARG A 24 -9.62 -15.55 -5.23
N GLN A 25 -9.67 -16.23 -6.38
CA GLN A 25 -8.83 -17.40 -6.68
C GLN A 25 -7.33 -17.09 -6.68
N VAL A 26 -6.95 -15.87 -7.08
CA VAL A 26 -5.55 -15.44 -7.09
C VAL A 26 -5.01 -15.18 -5.67
N GLY A 27 -5.89 -14.91 -4.70
CA GLY A 27 -5.50 -14.77 -3.29
C GLY A 27 -5.86 -13.43 -2.66
N PHE A 28 -6.42 -12.46 -3.42
CA PHE A 28 -6.93 -11.25 -2.81
C PHE A 28 -8.15 -11.57 -1.93
N GLU A 29 -8.11 -11.10 -0.69
CA GLU A 29 -9.14 -11.39 0.32
C GLU A 29 -10.06 -10.21 0.59
N GLU A 30 -9.65 -9.02 0.14
CA GLU A 30 -10.38 -7.78 0.34
C GLU A 30 -10.70 -7.12 -0.99
N PHE A 31 -11.77 -6.34 -0.98
CA PHE A 31 -12.29 -5.72 -2.19
C PHE A 31 -12.57 -4.23 -2.02
N VAL A 32 -12.02 -3.43 -2.93
CA VAL A 32 -12.25 -1.98 -2.96
C VAL A 32 -13.53 -1.68 -3.72
N LEU A 33 -14.49 -1.03 -3.05
CA LEU A 33 -15.69 -0.53 -3.72
C LEU A 33 -15.41 0.83 -4.36
N ASP A 34 -15.15 0.86 -5.67
CA ASP A 34 -14.99 2.13 -6.39
C ASP A 34 -16.32 2.61 -6.99
N PHE A 35 -16.94 3.60 -6.33
CA PHE A 35 -18.20 4.18 -6.78
C PHE A 35 -18.07 4.85 -8.17
N ASN A 36 -16.87 5.28 -8.58
CA ASN A 36 -16.64 5.83 -9.93
C ASN A 36 -16.97 4.83 -11.04
N SER A 37 -16.87 3.53 -10.76
CA SER A 37 -17.28 2.51 -11.72
C SER A 37 -18.74 2.72 -12.12
N PHE A 38 -19.62 3.00 -11.16
CA PHE A 38 -21.06 3.13 -11.38
C PHE A 38 -21.47 4.55 -11.79
N THR A 39 -20.76 5.57 -11.32
CA THR A 39 -21.14 6.98 -11.51
C THR A 39 -20.34 7.68 -12.61
N GLY A 40 -19.26 7.10 -13.11
CA GLY A 40 -18.36 7.74 -14.08
C GLY A 40 -19.04 8.13 -15.40
N GLY A 41 -20.14 7.46 -15.77
CA GLY A 41 -20.97 7.82 -16.92
C GLY A 41 -21.61 9.21 -16.84
N ILE A 42 -21.71 9.81 -15.65
CA ILE A 42 -22.23 11.16 -15.40
C ILE A 42 -21.38 12.24 -16.10
N ALA A 43 -20.07 12.00 -16.23
CA ALA A 43 -19.15 12.88 -16.95
C ALA A 43 -19.46 12.95 -18.46
N SER A 44 -20.12 11.93 -19.01
CA SER A 44 -20.52 11.91 -20.42
C SER A 44 -21.91 12.52 -20.61
N LYS A 45 -22.02 13.58 -21.42
CA LYS A 45 -23.31 14.21 -21.77
C LYS A 45 -24.33 13.18 -22.30
N LYS A 46 -23.86 12.17 -23.04
CA LYS A 46 -24.71 11.11 -23.62
C LYS A 46 -25.23 10.10 -22.59
N ASN A 47 -24.42 9.76 -21.60
CA ASN A 47 -24.73 8.67 -20.66
C ASN A 47 -25.24 9.18 -19.31
N ARG A 48 -25.25 10.50 -19.08
CA ARG A 48 -25.51 11.09 -17.77
C ARG A 48 -26.86 10.71 -17.18
N GLU A 49 -27.94 10.92 -17.93
CA GLU A 49 -29.30 10.65 -17.45
C GLU A 49 -29.50 9.16 -17.14
N ASP A 50 -29.07 8.29 -18.05
CA ASP A 50 -29.08 6.83 -17.87
C ASP A 50 -28.28 6.41 -16.63
N THR A 51 -27.09 6.98 -16.45
CA THR A 51 -26.24 6.68 -15.29
C THR A 51 -26.91 7.12 -13.99
N LEU A 52 -27.45 8.35 -13.93
CA LEU A 52 -28.16 8.87 -12.76
C LEU A 52 -29.38 8.03 -12.39
N ALA A 53 -30.07 7.47 -13.40
CA ALA A 53 -31.24 6.62 -13.21
C ALA A 53 -30.88 5.21 -12.69
N HIS A 54 -29.78 4.61 -13.16
CA HIS A 54 -29.55 3.17 -13.01
C HIS A 54 -28.32 2.75 -12.17
N TRP A 55 -27.44 3.69 -11.78
CA TRP A 55 -26.20 3.32 -11.06
C TRP A 55 -26.46 2.58 -9.74
N ARG A 56 -27.54 2.92 -9.03
CA ARG A 56 -27.94 2.29 -7.74
C ARG A 56 -28.33 0.82 -7.91
N GLU A 57 -29.09 0.51 -8.96
CA GLU A 57 -29.47 -0.87 -9.28
C GLU A 57 -28.23 -1.71 -9.61
N HIS A 58 -27.31 -1.13 -10.38
CA HIS A 58 -26.05 -1.77 -10.71
C HIS A 58 -25.17 -2.02 -9.49
N LEU A 59 -25.07 -1.04 -8.58
CA LEU A 59 -24.36 -1.18 -7.31
C LEU A 59 -24.93 -2.33 -6.47
N GLN A 60 -26.24 -2.40 -6.29
CA GLN A 60 -26.88 -3.46 -5.49
C GLN A 60 -26.56 -4.85 -6.04
N LYS A 61 -26.68 -5.05 -7.35
CA LYS A 61 -26.32 -6.33 -8.00
C LYS A 61 -24.84 -6.66 -7.81
N TYR A 62 -23.99 -5.65 -7.88
CA TYR A 62 -22.55 -5.81 -7.73
C TYR A 62 -22.15 -6.20 -6.29
N ILE A 63 -22.75 -5.55 -5.29
CA ILE A 63 -22.54 -5.86 -3.87
C ILE A 63 -23.03 -7.27 -3.53
N ALA A 64 -24.17 -7.70 -4.10
CA ALA A 64 -24.64 -9.07 -3.92
C ALA A 64 -23.59 -10.10 -4.37
N GLU A 65 -22.92 -9.85 -5.50
CA GLU A 65 -21.85 -10.72 -5.99
C GLU A 65 -20.58 -10.64 -5.13
N ILE A 66 -20.20 -9.47 -4.62
CA ILE A 66 -19.10 -9.32 -3.65
C ILE A 66 -19.38 -10.17 -2.40
N ASN A 67 -20.60 -10.12 -1.87
CA ASN A 67 -21.01 -10.87 -0.69
C ASN A 67 -20.91 -12.38 -0.91
N VAL A 68 -21.32 -12.87 -2.09
CA VAL A 68 -21.21 -14.29 -2.45
C VAL A 68 -19.75 -14.78 -2.46
N GLN A 69 -18.79 -13.92 -2.84
CA GLN A 69 -17.37 -14.28 -2.85
C GLN A 69 -16.68 -14.17 -1.47
N GLY A 70 -17.36 -13.58 -0.48
CA GLY A 70 -16.84 -13.48 0.89
C GLY A 70 -15.64 -12.55 1.04
N PHE A 71 -15.56 -11.48 0.25
CA PHE A 71 -14.50 -10.48 0.41
C PHE A 71 -14.69 -9.68 1.71
N ARG A 72 -13.58 -9.41 2.40
CA ARG A 72 -13.53 -8.39 3.44
C ARG A 72 -13.74 -7.01 2.81
N LYS A 73 -14.46 -6.13 3.52
CA LYS A 73 -14.86 -4.81 3.05
C LYS A 73 -14.33 -3.77 4.02
N ARG A 74 -13.22 -3.12 3.68
CA ARG A 74 -12.64 -2.07 4.51
C ARG A 74 -12.69 -0.71 3.86
N ILE A 75 -12.46 -0.65 2.54
CA ILE A 75 -12.30 0.63 1.86
C ILE A 75 -13.17 0.78 0.61
N ALA A 76 -13.82 1.93 0.50
CA ALA A 76 -14.53 2.41 -0.67
C ALA A 76 -13.88 3.68 -1.23
N ILE A 77 -14.17 4.02 -2.48
CA ILE A 77 -13.72 5.24 -3.15
C ILE A 77 -14.95 5.98 -3.66
N ALA A 78 -15.14 7.21 -3.21
CA ALA A 78 -16.27 8.04 -3.61
C ALA A 78 -16.14 8.53 -5.07
N PRO A 79 -17.25 8.97 -5.69
CA PRO A 79 -17.22 9.58 -7.01
C PRO A 79 -16.31 10.82 -7.08
N HIS A 80 -15.50 10.91 -8.13
CA HIS A 80 -14.62 12.03 -8.42
C HIS A 80 -14.88 12.59 -9.81
N PHE A 81 -15.02 13.91 -9.87
CA PHE A 81 -15.18 14.67 -11.09
C PHE A 81 -14.19 15.83 -11.12
N VAL A 82 -13.75 16.17 -12.32
CA VAL A 82 -12.77 17.24 -12.58
C VAL A 82 -13.41 18.36 -13.40
N LYS A 83 -12.92 19.60 -13.25
CA LYS A 83 -13.52 20.79 -13.91
C LYS A 83 -13.60 20.63 -15.44
N LYS A 84 -12.61 19.97 -16.04
CA LYS A 84 -12.52 19.71 -17.50
C LYS A 84 -13.71 18.90 -18.06
N GLN A 85 -14.46 18.19 -17.23
CA GLN A 85 -15.61 17.40 -17.67
C GLN A 85 -16.88 18.24 -17.92
N GLU A 86 -16.90 19.53 -17.52
CA GLU A 86 -18.01 20.45 -17.76
C GLU A 86 -19.39 19.89 -17.34
N ILE A 87 -19.45 19.24 -16.18
CA ILE A 87 -20.69 18.69 -15.63
C ILE A 87 -21.54 19.85 -15.06
N PRO A 88 -22.83 19.98 -15.45
CA PRO A 88 -23.70 21.02 -14.90
C PRO A 88 -23.82 20.89 -13.37
N HIS A 89 -23.66 22.00 -12.65
CA HIS A 89 -23.72 22.05 -11.18
C HIS A 89 -22.85 20.98 -10.50
N MET A 90 -21.65 20.71 -11.05
CA MET A 90 -20.76 19.62 -10.65
C MET A 90 -20.54 19.53 -9.14
N GLU A 91 -20.30 20.67 -8.48
CA GLU A 91 -20.00 20.69 -7.03
C GLU A 91 -21.19 20.21 -6.19
N SER A 92 -22.38 20.72 -6.48
CA SER A 92 -23.63 20.29 -5.81
C SER A 92 -23.91 18.82 -6.09
N LEU A 93 -23.81 18.40 -7.36
CA LEU A 93 -24.05 17.00 -7.75
C LEU A 93 -23.05 16.04 -7.09
N LYS A 94 -21.75 16.37 -7.10
CA LYS A 94 -20.71 15.56 -6.44
C LYS A 94 -20.99 15.47 -4.95
N THR A 95 -21.34 16.58 -4.29
CA THR A 95 -21.61 16.61 -2.85
C THR A 95 -22.76 15.68 -2.48
N GLU A 96 -23.88 15.74 -3.20
CA GLU A 96 -25.03 14.86 -2.94
C GLU A 96 -24.71 13.39 -3.23
N LEU A 97 -23.98 13.10 -4.31
CA LEU A 97 -23.55 11.73 -4.60
C LEU A 97 -22.60 11.19 -3.54
N VAL A 98 -21.66 11.98 -3.03
CA VAL A 98 -20.72 11.56 -2.00
C VAL A 98 -21.46 11.27 -0.69
N LYS A 99 -22.41 12.13 -0.28
CA LYS A 99 -23.27 11.88 0.89
C LYS A 99 -24.03 10.55 0.75
N GLU A 100 -24.61 10.29 -0.42
CA GLU A 100 -25.32 9.04 -0.68
C GLU A 100 -24.36 7.83 -0.68
N CYS A 101 -23.16 7.97 -1.24
CA CYS A 101 -22.15 6.91 -1.24
C CYS A 101 -21.58 6.60 0.15
N ILE A 102 -21.46 7.61 1.03
CA ILE A 102 -21.10 7.41 2.44
C ILE A 102 -22.15 6.53 3.13
N LYS A 103 -23.44 6.83 2.92
CA LYS A 103 -24.53 6.01 3.46
C LYS A 103 -24.44 4.56 2.96
N TYR A 104 -24.28 4.34 1.65
CA TYR A 104 -24.11 2.99 1.10
C TYR A 104 -22.85 2.29 1.63
N ALA A 105 -21.74 3.01 1.81
CA ALA A 105 -20.53 2.43 2.40
C ALA A 105 -20.82 1.89 3.81
N GLY A 106 -21.52 2.66 4.65
CA GLY A 106 -21.96 2.21 5.98
C GLY A 106 -22.92 1.03 5.91
N GLU A 107 -23.97 1.10 5.08
CA GLU A 107 -24.94 0.02 4.89
C GLU A 107 -24.30 -1.31 4.44
N TYR A 108 -23.23 -1.22 3.63
CA TYR A 108 -22.52 -2.40 3.13
C TYR A 108 -21.36 -2.85 4.02
N GLY A 109 -21.11 -2.17 5.13
CA GLY A 109 -20.10 -2.53 6.13
C GLY A 109 -18.66 -2.17 5.76
N TYR A 110 -18.46 -1.05 5.05
CA TYR A 110 -17.13 -0.50 4.80
C TYR A 110 -16.71 0.44 5.93
N GLU A 111 -15.44 0.40 6.32
CA GLU A 111 -14.88 1.21 7.41
C GLU A 111 -14.43 2.61 6.93
N TYR A 112 -13.89 2.67 5.73
CA TYR A 112 -13.28 3.85 5.12
C TYR A 112 -13.92 4.20 3.79
N ILE A 113 -14.02 5.50 3.49
CA ILE A 113 -14.32 6.00 2.15
C ILE A 113 -13.35 7.10 1.74
N VAL A 114 -12.61 6.88 0.66
CA VAL A 114 -11.70 7.88 0.08
C VAL A 114 -12.52 8.92 -0.68
N VAL A 115 -12.38 10.19 -0.32
CA VAL A 115 -13.09 11.31 -0.95
C VAL A 115 -12.07 12.27 -1.53
N SER A 116 -12.08 12.41 -2.86
CA SER A 116 -11.19 13.34 -3.55
C SER A 116 -11.62 14.79 -3.38
N PRO A 117 -10.68 15.74 -3.25
CA PRO A 117 -11.01 17.16 -3.10
C PRO A 117 -11.65 17.75 -4.35
N PHE A 118 -12.20 18.96 -4.21
CA PHE A 118 -12.48 19.87 -5.32
C PHE A 118 -11.20 20.55 -5.82
N GLU A 119 -11.17 20.80 -7.14
CA GLU A 119 -10.13 21.59 -7.79
C GLU A 119 -10.43 23.09 -7.63
N GLY A 120 -9.38 23.90 -7.48
CA GLY A 120 -9.47 25.36 -7.36
C GLY A 120 -8.32 26.03 -8.11
N ASN A 121 -8.43 27.33 -8.35
CA ASN A 121 -7.44 28.07 -9.16
C ASN A 121 -6.25 28.52 -8.30
N SER A 122 -6.47 28.77 -7.01
CA SER A 122 -5.44 29.08 -6.02
C SER A 122 -5.43 28.07 -4.88
N LEU A 123 -4.31 27.99 -4.14
CA LEU A 123 -4.23 27.13 -2.96
C LEU A 123 -5.23 27.57 -1.88
N GLU A 124 -5.40 28.88 -1.69
CA GLU A 124 -6.37 29.44 -0.73
C GLU A 124 -7.81 29.05 -1.07
N GLU A 125 -8.20 29.18 -2.34
CA GLU A 125 -9.51 28.76 -2.85
C GLU A 125 -9.72 27.26 -2.65
N VAL A 126 -8.71 26.44 -3.02
CA VAL A 126 -8.72 24.98 -2.82
C VAL A 126 -8.95 24.64 -1.36
N MET A 127 -8.24 25.27 -0.43
CA MET A 127 -8.38 24.97 1.00
C MET A 127 -9.74 25.41 1.56
N SER A 128 -10.26 26.55 1.10
CA SER A 128 -11.55 27.08 1.53
C SER A 128 -12.71 26.19 1.08
N ILE A 129 -12.85 25.95 -0.23
CA ILE A 129 -13.93 25.15 -0.81
C ILE A 129 -13.92 23.73 -0.24
N ASN A 130 -12.74 23.14 -0.05
CA ASN A 130 -12.64 21.81 0.52
C ASN A 130 -12.98 21.79 2.02
N THR A 131 -12.69 22.85 2.78
CA THR A 131 -13.12 22.92 4.19
C THR A 131 -14.64 22.79 4.27
N ASP A 132 -15.38 23.62 3.53
CA ASP A 132 -16.85 23.62 3.53
C ASP A 132 -17.41 22.28 3.02
N PHE A 133 -16.80 21.74 1.95
CA PHE A 133 -17.20 20.47 1.38
C PHE A 133 -17.06 19.32 2.39
N TYR A 134 -15.89 19.11 3.00
CA TYR A 134 -15.70 18.02 3.95
C TYR A 134 -16.56 18.18 5.20
N LEU A 135 -16.71 19.40 5.72
CA LEU A 135 -17.59 19.65 6.88
C LEU A 135 -19.06 19.32 6.56
N SER A 136 -19.51 19.52 5.32
CA SER A 136 -20.87 19.15 4.90
C SER A 136 -21.15 17.65 4.92
N LEU A 137 -20.12 16.81 5.01
CA LEU A 137 -20.21 15.34 5.02
C LEU A 137 -20.22 14.75 6.44
N VAL A 138 -19.90 15.53 7.48
CA VAL A 138 -19.65 15.05 8.85
C VAL A 138 -20.81 14.23 9.41
N GLU A 139 -22.03 14.78 9.35
CA GLU A 139 -23.19 14.11 9.94
C GLU A 139 -23.52 12.80 9.21
N HIS A 140 -23.35 12.76 7.89
CA HIS A 140 -23.56 11.54 7.10
C HIS A 140 -22.52 10.47 7.44
N ALA A 141 -21.26 10.87 7.65
CA ALA A 141 -20.19 9.95 8.04
C ALA A 141 -20.40 9.37 9.45
N LYS A 142 -20.80 10.22 10.41
CA LYS A 142 -21.13 9.79 11.77
C LYS A 142 -22.32 8.83 11.80
N GLU A 143 -23.41 9.16 11.11
CA GLU A 143 -24.61 8.31 11.01
C GLU A 143 -24.30 6.96 10.36
N ALA A 144 -23.44 6.95 9.33
CA ALA A 144 -23.03 5.74 8.63
C ALA A 144 -21.97 4.92 9.38
N GLY A 145 -21.29 5.50 10.38
CA GLY A 145 -20.14 4.88 11.05
C GLY A 145 -18.93 4.68 10.13
N VAL A 146 -18.73 5.57 9.16
CA VAL A 146 -17.67 5.47 8.14
C VAL A 146 -16.70 6.64 8.31
N MET A 147 -15.39 6.36 8.31
CA MET A 147 -14.36 7.39 8.32
C MET A 147 -14.09 7.89 6.89
N ILE A 148 -14.07 9.21 6.72
CA ILE A 148 -13.72 9.85 5.44
C ILE A 148 -12.21 9.99 5.34
N LEU A 149 -11.61 9.46 4.28
CA LEU A 149 -10.20 9.61 4.00
C LEU A 149 -9.97 10.70 2.95
N LEU A 150 -9.31 11.77 3.36
CA LEU A 150 -8.85 12.83 2.46
C LEU A 150 -7.68 12.32 1.62
N VAL A 151 -7.56 12.79 0.38
CA VAL A 151 -6.44 12.43 -0.50
C VAL A 151 -5.75 13.68 -1.05
N ASN A 152 -4.42 13.66 -1.06
CA ASN A 152 -3.61 14.72 -1.67
C ASN A 152 -3.85 14.80 -3.18
N ALA A 153 -3.85 16.02 -3.71
CA ALA A 153 -4.07 16.25 -5.13
C ALA A 153 -3.08 17.26 -5.71
N LEU A 154 -2.83 17.14 -7.01
CA LEU A 154 -2.08 18.11 -7.80
C LEU A 154 -2.92 19.36 -8.04
N ARG A 155 -2.24 20.46 -8.31
CA ARG A 155 -2.83 21.65 -8.96
C ARG A 155 -2.16 21.83 -10.30
N ASP A 156 -2.93 22.15 -11.33
CA ASP A 156 -2.39 22.50 -12.65
C ASP A 156 -2.14 24.01 -12.73
N LEU A 157 -0.96 24.41 -13.20
CA LEU A 157 -0.66 25.77 -13.61
C LEU A 157 -0.17 25.76 -15.06
N ASN A 158 -1.07 26.04 -16.00
CA ASN A 158 -0.78 26.07 -17.43
C ASN A 158 -0.18 24.76 -17.98
N GLY A 159 -0.67 23.61 -17.50
CA GLY A 159 -0.16 22.29 -17.89
C GLY A 159 1.01 21.80 -17.04
N HIS A 160 1.47 22.58 -16.05
CA HIS A 160 2.51 22.16 -15.12
C HIS A 160 1.88 21.65 -13.81
N PRO A 161 2.12 20.38 -13.43
CA PRO A 161 1.66 19.85 -12.17
C PRO A 161 2.45 20.46 -11.01
N LEU A 162 1.73 21.04 -10.06
CA LEU A 162 2.27 21.62 -8.83
C LEU A 162 1.64 20.95 -7.62
N ARG A 163 2.26 21.17 -6.45
CA ARG A 163 1.69 20.81 -5.16
C ARG A 163 0.33 21.49 -5.00
N GLY A 164 -0.70 20.70 -4.73
CA GLY A 164 -2.08 21.15 -4.58
C GLY A 164 -2.62 20.82 -3.20
N PHE A 165 -3.89 20.43 -3.14
CA PHE A 165 -4.59 20.14 -1.89
C PHE A 165 -3.83 19.11 -1.04
N CYS A 166 -3.52 19.47 0.20
CA CYS A 166 -2.86 18.62 1.19
C CYS A 166 -1.62 17.87 0.64
N SER A 167 -0.92 18.46 -0.34
CA SER A 167 0.34 17.88 -0.82
C SER A 167 1.45 18.12 0.20
N GLU A 168 1.48 19.27 0.89
CA GLU A 168 2.47 19.51 1.95
C GLU A 168 2.13 18.72 3.22
N PRO A 169 3.06 17.95 3.82
CA PRO A 169 2.73 17.09 4.96
C PRO A 169 2.18 17.84 6.17
N ALA A 170 2.77 18.99 6.52
CA ALA A 170 2.29 19.82 7.62
C ALA A 170 0.88 20.38 7.36
N GLN A 171 0.57 20.70 6.09
CA GLN A 171 -0.77 21.14 5.70
C GLN A 171 -1.77 19.99 5.81
N ALA A 172 -1.41 18.78 5.36
CA ALA A 172 -2.27 17.61 5.43
C ALA A 172 -2.65 17.27 6.88
N VAL A 173 -1.65 17.24 7.78
CA VAL A 173 -1.84 17.02 9.22
C VAL A 173 -2.77 18.07 9.82
N ALA A 174 -2.44 19.35 9.64
CA ALA A 174 -3.24 20.45 10.21
C ALA A 174 -4.67 20.47 9.66
N PHE A 175 -4.88 20.07 8.42
CA PHE A 175 -6.20 20.06 7.81
C PHE A 175 -7.08 18.92 8.34
N VAL A 176 -6.54 17.71 8.48
CA VAL A 176 -7.26 16.58 9.11
C VAL A 176 -7.63 16.94 10.55
N ASP A 177 -6.69 17.48 11.32
CA ASP A 177 -6.92 17.85 12.72
C ASP A 177 -8.00 18.92 12.85
N LYS A 178 -7.91 19.99 12.05
CA LYS A 178 -8.92 21.05 12.01
C LYS A 178 -10.32 20.51 11.71
N LEU A 179 -10.44 19.57 10.78
CA LEU A 179 -11.73 18.98 10.43
C LEU A 179 -12.29 18.09 11.55
N ASN A 180 -11.44 17.27 12.19
CA ASN A 180 -11.83 16.44 13.33
C ASN A 180 -12.23 17.28 14.55
N ASP A 181 -11.49 18.36 14.84
CA ASP A 181 -11.83 19.32 15.89
C ASP A 181 -13.20 19.96 15.64
N ALA A 182 -13.46 20.40 14.41
CA ALA A 182 -14.75 20.97 14.01
C ALA A 182 -15.88 19.93 14.04
N ALA A 183 -15.59 18.66 13.75
CA ALA A 183 -16.55 17.56 13.84
C ALA A 183 -16.82 17.12 15.28
N GLY A 184 -15.92 17.41 16.23
CA GLY A 184 -15.97 16.94 17.62
C GLY A 184 -15.76 15.43 17.77
N ALA A 185 -15.20 14.76 16.75
CA ALA A 185 -14.91 13.33 16.72
C ALA A 185 -13.88 13.01 15.63
N GLU A 186 -13.18 11.88 15.73
CA GLU A 186 -12.25 11.38 14.70
C GLU A 186 -13.04 10.80 13.50
N VAL A 187 -13.57 11.68 12.66
CA VAL A 187 -14.38 11.36 11.46
C VAL A 187 -13.50 11.32 10.20
N PHE A 188 -12.35 11.98 10.23
CA PHE A 188 -11.45 12.16 9.11
C PHE A 188 -10.10 11.49 9.35
N GLY A 189 -9.61 10.81 8.31
CA GLY A 189 -8.25 10.32 8.19
C GLY A 189 -7.66 10.70 6.82
N PHE A 190 -6.52 10.11 6.47
CA PHE A 190 -5.81 10.39 5.24
C PHE A 190 -5.55 9.13 4.42
N CYS A 191 -5.79 9.22 3.11
CA CYS A 191 -5.39 8.26 2.09
C CYS A 191 -4.31 8.91 1.22
N LEU A 192 -3.06 8.47 1.36
CA LEU A 192 -1.95 9.03 0.58
C LEU A 192 -1.98 8.55 -0.88
N ASP A 193 -2.04 9.47 -1.83
CA ASP A 193 -1.73 9.18 -3.23
C ASP A 193 -0.23 9.37 -3.48
N ILE A 194 0.49 8.24 -3.52
CA ILE A 194 1.96 8.24 -3.72
C ILE A 194 2.35 8.69 -5.12
N GLY A 195 1.47 8.52 -6.11
CA GLY A 195 1.77 8.92 -7.47
C GLY A 195 1.73 10.44 -7.63
N VAL A 196 0.79 11.11 -6.96
CA VAL A 196 0.77 12.56 -6.82
C VAL A 196 2.07 13.06 -6.17
N CYS A 197 2.52 12.43 -5.09
CA CYS A 197 3.79 12.78 -4.43
C CYS A 197 4.99 12.64 -5.37
N ASN A 198 5.02 11.61 -6.23
CA ASN A 198 6.12 11.39 -7.18
C ASN A 198 6.18 12.50 -8.24
N MET A 199 5.03 12.91 -8.77
CA MET A 199 4.90 13.97 -9.78
C MET A 199 5.44 15.34 -9.32
N VAL A 200 5.51 15.57 -8.01
CA VAL A 200 6.00 16.83 -7.40
C VAL A 200 7.26 16.62 -6.55
N GLY A 201 7.98 15.52 -6.76
CA GLY A 201 9.28 15.24 -6.17
C GLY A 201 9.29 15.26 -4.64
N GLN A 202 8.26 14.70 -4.00
CA GLN A 202 8.18 14.67 -2.55
C GLN A 202 8.98 13.53 -1.92
N ASN A 203 9.58 13.81 -0.77
CA ASN A 203 10.24 12.80 0.04
C ASN A 203 9.17 11.94 0.73
N MET A 204 9.01 10.70 0.26
CA MET A 204 7.95 9.79 0.73
C MET A 204 8.10 9.45 2.22
N PHE A 205 9.33 9.31 2.72
CA PHE A 205 9.58 9.03 4.13
C PHE A 205 9.01 10.15 5.00
N HIS A 206 9.35 11.40 4.68
CA HIS A 206 8.87 12.57 5.42
C HIS A 206 7.34 12.73 5.35
N VAL A 207 6.73 12.47 4.18
CA VAL A 207 5.27 12.53 4.04
C VAL A 207 4.58 11.49 4.94
N VAL A 208 5.04 10.24 4.89
CA VAL A 208 4.45 9.15 5.67
C VAL A 208 4.65 9.35 7.17
N THR A 209 5.86 9.71 7.62
CA THR A 209 6.12 9.90 9.05
C THR A 209 5.41 11.11 9.63
N ALA A 210 5.22 12.18 8.84
CA ALA A 210 4.45 13.33 9.28
C ALA A 210 2.95 13.02 9.43
N LEU A 211 2.37 12.22 8.51
CA LEU A 211 0.97 11.79 8.62
C LEU A 211 0.75 10.85 9.81
N GLY A 212 1.69 9.93 10.07
CA GLY A 212 1.66 9.02 11.22
C GLY A 212 0.32 8.28 11.35
N GLU A 213 -0.30 8.34 12.52
CA GLU A 213 -1.60 7.70 12.82
C GLU A 213 -2.78 8.18 11.97
N ARG A 214 -2.66 9.34 11.31
CA ARG A 214 -3.70 9.89 10.42
C ARG A 214 -3.69 9.16 9.07
N LEU A 215 -2.59 8.53 8.69
CA LEU A 215 -2.49 7.71 7.50
C LEU A 215 -3.26 6.40 7.72
N LYS A 216 -4.47 6.30 7.14
CA LYS A 216 -5.30 5.09 7.24
C LYS A 216 -5.27 4.24 5.97
N SER A 217 -4.87 4.82 4.84
CA SER A 217 -4.79 4.13 3.54
C SER A 217 -3.78 4.81 2.62
N LEU A 218 -3.47 4.17 1.49
CA LEU A 218 -2.72 4.76 0.39
C LEU A 218 -3.09 4.15 -0.96
N TYR A 219 -2.95 4.92 -2.04
CA TYR A 219 -2.91 4.36 -3.38
C TYR A 219 -1.49 3.87 -3.68
N LEU A 220 -1.36 2.61 -4.08
CA LEU A 220 -0.12 1.98 -4.52
C LEU A 220 -0.14 1.83 -6.04
N TYR A 221 0.67 2.63 -6.71
CA TYR A 221 0.93 2.55 -8.14
C TYR A 221 2.22 3.27 -8.48
N ASP A 222 2.73 3.05 -9.69
CA ASP A 222 3.95 3.66 -10.18
C ASP A 222 3.68 4.69 -11.28
N ASN A 223 4.57 5.67 -11.41
CA ASN A 223 4.60 6.61 -12.53
C ASN A 223 6.01 7.15 -12.76
N ASP A 224 6.24 7.74 -13.93
CA ASP A 224 7.56 8.23 -14.37
C ASP A 224 7.91 9.62 -13.82
N GLY A 225 7.08 10.18 -12.93
CA GLY A 225 7.23 11.54 -12.39
C GLY A 225 6.86 12.66 -13.38
N VAL A 226 6.44 12.31 -14.61
CA VAL A 226 6.10 13.26 -15.68
C VAL A 226 4.63 13.13 -16.09
N HIS A 227 4.14 11.89 -16.18
CA HIS A 227 2.78 11.55 -16.53
C HIS A 227 2.10 10.92 -15.32
N ASN A 228 0.88 11.34 -14.99
CA ASN A 228 0.09 10.75 -13.92
C ASN A 228 -0.54 9.39 -14.34
N ASN A 229 0.31 8.49 -14.86
CA ASN A 229 -0.06 7.13 -15.21
C ASN A 229 -0.22 6.30 -13.94
N ARG A 230 -1.07 5.28 -14.02
CA ARG A 230 -1.30 4.32 -12.94
C ARG A 230 -0.67 2.99 -13.30
N LEU A 231 0.65 2.92 -13.19
CA LEU A 231 1.42 1.72 -13.56
C LEU A 231 1.49 0.73 -12.39
N MET A 232 1.76 -0.54 -12.69
CA MET A 232 2.12 -1.53 -11.67
C MET A 232 3.36 -1.06 -10.89
N PRO A 233 3.43 -1.26 -9.56
CA PRO A 233 4.65 -1.02 -8.80
C PRO A 233 5.92 -1.55 -9.49
N PHE A 234 6.95 -0.71 -9.50
CA PHE A 234 8.27 -0.93 -10.12
C PHE A 234 8.30 -0.97 -11.66
N PHE A 235 7.23 -0.57 -12.35
CA PHE A 235 7.19 -0.57 -13.83
C PHE A 235 7.65 0.77 -14.44
N ALA A 236 7.70 1.85 -13.67
CA ALA A 236 8.31 3.08 -14.15
C ALA A 236 9.82 3.00 -13.92
N ALA A 237 10.56 2.45 -14.89
CA ALA A 237 12.00 2.30 -14.80
C ALA A 237 12.73 3.23 -15.79
N ASN A 238 13.85 3.80 -15.35
CA ASN A 238 14.79 4.51 -16.22
C ASN A 238 16.22 4.18 -15.79
N GLY A 239 17.04 3.71 -16.73
CA GLY A 239 18.36 3.17 -16.42
C GLY A 239 18.25 1.93 -15.52
N ALA A 240 18.97 1.93 -14.40
CA ALA A 240 19.10 0.78 -13.50
C ALA A 240 18.10 0.77 -12.34
N GLY A 241 17.09 1.64 -12.31
CA GLY A 241 16.20 1.76 -11.16
C GLY A 241 14.81 2.29 -11.45
N SER A 242 13.94 2.13 -10.44
CA SER A 242 12.61 2.72 -10.40
C SER A 242 12.67 4.25 -10.36
N GLN A 243 11.67 4.91 -10.96
CA GLN A 243 11.49 6.36 -10.89
C GLN A 243 10.77 6.80 -9.62
N LEU A 244 9.86 6.00 -9.10
CA LEU A 244 9.24 6.26 -7.80
C LEU A 244 10.17 5.87 -6.65
N ASP A 245 10.18 6.71 -5.61
CA ASP A 245 10.95 6.54 -4.37
C ASP A 245 10.37 5.44 -3.45
N TRP A 246 10.38 4.20 -3.93
CA TRP A 246 9.89 3.02 -3.19
C TRP A 246 10.65 2.81 -1.88
N LEU A 247 11.95 3.13 -1.88
CA LEU A 247 12.80 2.97 -0.72
C LEU A 247 12.30 3.79 0.47
N ASN A 248 12.08 5.09 0.28
CA ASN A 248 11.63 5.96 1.37
C ASN A 248 10.15 5.73 1.70
N LEU A 249 9.33 5.33 0.72
CA LEU A 249 7.95 4.91 0.99
C LEU A 249 7.91 3.70 1.94
N ILE A 250 8.61 2.62 1.61
CA ILE A 250 8.64 1.38 2.41
C ILE A 250 9.24 1.65 3.79
N ARG A 251 10.35 2.41 3.87
CA ARG A 251 10.93 2.82 5.16
C ARG A 251 9.96 3.62 6.01
N GLY A 252 9.24 4.56 5.39
CA GLY A 252 8.24 5.38 6.07
C GLY A 252 7.11 4.53 6.64
N LEU A 253 6.52 3.67 5.80
CA LEU A 253 5.41 2.80 6.18
C LEU A 253 5.81 1.82 7.29
N ARG A 254 6.99 1.21 7.18
CA ARG A 254 7.56 0.34 8.23
C ARG A 254 7.78 1.11 9.53
N GLY A 255 8.33 2.33 9.45
CA GLY A 255 8.64 3.17 10.60
C GLY A 255 7.40 3.62 11.38
N VAL A 256 6.28 3.85 10.70
CA VAL A 256 4.99 4.19 11.35
C VAL A 256 4.12 2.97 11.67
N ARG A 257 4.62 1.75 11.46
CA ARG A 257 3.87 0.49 11.65
C ARG A 257 2.53 0.47 10.88
N PHE A 258 2.54 0.92 9.63
CA PHE A 258 1.31 1.01 8.84
C PHE A 258 0.63 -0.36 8.68
N ASP A 259 -0.63 -0.45 9.09
CA ASP A 259 -1.45 -1.66 9.10
C ASP A 259 -2.77 -1.53 8.32
N GLY A 260 -3.02 -0.36 7.73
CA GLY A 260 -4.22 -0.09 6.93
C GLY A 260 -4.25 -0.76 5.55
N PRO A 261 -5.39 -0.67 4.84
CA PRO A 261 -5.51 -1.14 3.47
C PRO A 261 -4.70 -0.26 2.50
N ALA A 262 -3.94 -0.89 1.61
CA ALA A 262 -3.17 -0.23 0.57
C ALA A 262 -3.72 -0.58 -0.82
N ILE A 263 -4.30 0.40 -1.51
CA ILE A 263 -5.05 0.22 -2.76
C ILE A 263 -4.09 0.05 -3.93
N LEU A 264 -3.86 -1.18 -4.37
CA LEU A 264 -3.09 -1.48 -5.59
C LEU A 264 -3.87 -1.01 -6.83
N PHE A 265 -3.44 0.12 -7.40
CA PHE A 265 -4.20 0.88 -8.40
C PHE A 265 -3.46 1.07 -9.73
N PHE A 266 -3.39 0.03 -10.55
CA PHE A 266 -2.54 -0.06 -11.75
C PHE A 266 -3.37 -0.05 -13.05
N SER A 267 -4.41 0.80 -13.10
CA SER A 267 -5.39 0.81 -14.18
C SER A 267 -4.77 1.06 -15.56
N THR A 268 -3.73 1.89 -15.66
CA THR A 268 -3.06 2.19 -16.94
C THR A 268 -2.36 0.96 -17.49
N THR A 269 -1.64 0.21 -16.64
CA THR A 269 -1.03 -1.07 -17.06
C THR A 269 -2.08 -2.07 -17.53
N LEU A 270 -3.20 -2.21 -16.80
CA LEU A 270 -4.27 -3.13 -17.20
C LEU A 270 -4.94 -2.76 -18.52
N MET A 271 -5.17 -1.46 -18.75
CA MET A 271 -5.78 -0.97 -19.99
C MET A 271 -4.86 -1.16 -21.20
N ALA A 272 -3.54 -1.08 -21.01
CA ALA A 272 -2.56 -1.34 -22.06
C ALA A 272 -2.49 -2.84 -22.44
N LEU A 273 -2.89 -3.75 -21.55
CA LEU A 273 -2.90 -5.18 -21.81
C LEU A 273 -4.15 -5.63 -22.57
N SER A 274 -3.96 -6.58 -23.48
CA SER A 274 -5.04 -7.35 -24.09
C SER A 274 -5.89 -8.04 -23.00
N PRO A 275 -7.24 -8.10 -23.14
CA PRO A 275 -8.10 -8.75 -22.15
C PRO A 275 -7.68 -10.18 -21.78
N SER A 276 -7.09 -10.94 -22.71
CA SER A 276 -6.61 -12.31 -22.45
C SER A 276 -5.42 -12.37 -21.49
N LEU A 277 -4.60 -11.33 -21.43
CA LEU A 277 -3.41 -11.25 -20.57
C LEU A 277 -3.73 -10.75 -19.16
N ARG A 278 -4.83 -10.00 -18.99
CA ARG A 278 -5.17 -9.36 -17.71
C ARG A 278 -5.29 -10.35 -16.55
N TYR A 279 -5.86 -11.54 -16.79
CA TYR A 279 -6.04 -12.54 -15.72
C TYR A 279 -4.75 -13.25 -15.32
N ILE A 280 -3.82 -13.46 -16.25
CA ILE A 280 -2.48 -13.99 -15.91
C ILE A 280 -1.70 -12.92 -15.15
N PHE A 281 -1.85 -11.67 -15.55
CA PHE A 281 -1.22 -10.54 -14.88
C PHE A 281 -1.72 -10.31 -13.44
N LEU A 282 -2.93 -10.76 -13.09
CA LEU A 282 -3.42 -10.72 -11.71
C LEU A 282 -2.58 -11.57 -10.76
N ASP A 283 -2.07 -12.73 -11.19
CA ASP A 283 -1.17 -13.56 -10.36
C ASP A 283 0.10 -12.79 -10.00
N PHE A 284 0.69 -12.13 -11.00
CA PHE A 284 1.84 -11.25 -10.79
C PHE A 284 1.50 -10.08 -9.86
N ALA A 285 0.34 -9.45 -10.04
CA ALA A 285 -0.12 -8.36 -9.18
C ALA A 285 -0.25 -8.80 -7.71
N HIS A 286 -0.75 -10.01 -7.46
CA HIS A 286 -0.83 -10.56 -6.11
C HIS A 286 0.54 -10.89 -5.52
N LYS A 287 1.48 -11.44 -6.31
CA LYS A 287 2.86 -11.63 -5.85
C LYS A 287 3.54 -10.30 -5.51
N MET A 288 3.30 -9.27 -6.32
CA MET A 288 3.78 -7.91 -6.07
C MET A 288 3.18 -7.35 -4.77
N ALA A 289 1.88 -7.53 -4.55
CA ALA A 289 1.20 -7.17 -3.32
C ALA A 289 1.84 -7.83 -2.10
N LYS A 290 2.03 -9.16 -2.12
CA LYS A 290 2.66 -9.91 -1.02
C LYS A 290 4.11 -9.53 -0.76
N TYR A 291 4.86 -9.20 -1.82
CA TYR A 291 6.20 -8.66 -1.68
C TYR A 291 6.19 -7.30 -0.97
N LEU A 292 5.31 -6.36 -1.36
CA LEU A 292 5.20 -5.06 -0.70
C LEU A 292 4.75 -5.17 0.77
N GLU A 293 3.77 -6.04 1.06
CA GLU A 293 3.35 -6.36 2.44
C GLU A 293 4.55 -6.83 3.28
N TRP A 294 5.28 -7.84 2.80
CA TRP A 294 6.46 -8.36 3.48
C TRP A 294 7.52 -7.29 3.73
N GLN A 295 7.78 -6.43 2.75
CA GLN A 295 8.76 -5.36 2.90
C GLN A 295 8.34 -4.33 3.96
N VAL A 296 7.07 -3.96 4.03
CA VAL A 296 6.58 -3.04 5.07
C VAL A 296 6.57 -3.70 6.45
N ASP A 297 6.12 -4.96 6.54
CA ASP A 297 5.89 -5.65 7.82
C ASP A 297 7.15 -6.28 8.41
N MET A 298 8.27 -6.29 7.69
CA MET A 298 9.52 -6.95 8.10
C MET A 298 9.94 -6.65 9.55
N GLU A 299 9.95 -5.38 9.96
CA GLU A 299 10.34 -5.06 11.34
C GLU A 299 9.27 -5.48 12.36
N ALA A 300 7.98 -5.57 11.98
CA ALA A 300 6.94 -6.04 12.88
C ALA A 300 7.09 -7.55 13.11
N VAL A 301 7.50 -8.29 12.08
CA VAL A 301 7.87 -9.71 12.18
C VAL A 301 9.09 -9.90 13.09
N LEU A 302 10.10 -9.04 13.01
CA LEU A 302 11.25 -9.10 13.93
C LEU A 302 10.85 -8.91 15.40
N ASP A 303 9.92 -7.99 15.65
CA ASP A 303 9.43 -7.63 16.99
C ASP A 303 8.55 -8.73 17.62
N LYS A 304 7.89 -9.53 16.78
CA LYS A 304 7.02 -10.66 17.22
C LYS A 304 7.77 -11.69 18.05
N TYR A 305 9.06 -11.92 17.79
CA TYR A 305 9.83 -12.98 18.42
C TYR A 305 10.75 -12.41 19.50
N SER A 306 10.75 -13.04 20.68
CA SER A 306 11.65 -12.68 21.79
C SER A 306 13.05 -13.28 21.64
N SER A 307 13.19 -14.35 20.86
CA SER A 307 14.47 -15.00 20.56
C SER A 307 14.57 -15.38 19.09
N ARG A 308 15.78 -15.31 18.53
CA ARG A 308 16.01 -15.55 17.10
C ARG A 308 17.43 -16.02 16.78
N VAL A 309 17.58 -16.72 15.67
CA VAL A 309 18.86 -17.09 15.03
C VAL A 309 18.83 -16.63 13.58
N LEU A 310 19.99 -16.26 13.04
CA LEU A 310 20.13 -15.95 11.61
C LEU A 310 20.68 -17.16 10.85
N PHE A 311 20.12 -17.45 9.69
CA PHE A 311 20.62 -18.48 8.78
C PHE A 311 21.30 -17.82 7.57
N GLY A 312 22.62 -17.94 7.49
CA GLY A 312 23.49 -17.42 6.43
C GLY A 312 24.42 -16.33 6.95
N ALA A 313 25.73 -16.59 6.99
CA ALA A 313 26.74 -15.65 7.50
C ALA A 313 27.28 -14.70 6.42
N GLY A 314 26.36 -14.08 5.66
CA GLY A 314 26.68 -13.28 4.47
C GLY A 314 26.39 -11.78 4.58
N ASN A 315 26.34 -11.09 3.42
CA ASN A 315 26.03 -9.66 3.31
C ASN A 315 24.70 -9.30 3.97
N MET A 316 23.70 -10.16 3.82
CA MET A 316 22.36 -9.94 4.36
C MET A 316 22.32 -10.07 5.88
N CYS A 317 23.02 -11.05 6.48
CA CYS A 317 23.23 -11.12 7.93
C CYS A 317 23.96 -9.88 8.47
N ARG A 318 24.96 -9.37 7.73
CA ARG A 318 25.63 -8.12 8.12
C ARG A 318 24.70 -6.91 8.03
N ALA A 319 23.82 -6.85 7.03
CA ALA A 319 22.81 -5.80 6.92
C ALA A 319 21.82 -5.86 8.09
N TYR A 320 21.35 -7.06 8.45
CA TYR A 320 20.57 -7.31 9.65
C TYR A 320 21.29 -6.76 10.88
N MET A 321 22.53 -7.20 11.12
CA MET A 321 23.25 -6.83 12.35
C MET A 321 23.44 -5.33 12.49
N LYS A 322 23.68 -4.62 11.38
CA LYS A 322 23.84 -3.16 11.38
C LYS A 322 22.54 -2.40 11.60
N CYS A 323 21.44 -2.86 11.02
CA CYS A 323 20.17 -2.11 11.04
C CYS A 323 19.27 -2.51 12.21
N TYR A 324 19.37 -3.76 12.64
CA TYR A 324 18.42 -4.41 13.54
C TYR A 324 19.09 -5.19 14.67
N GLY A 325 20.39 -5.50 14.59
CA GLY A 325 21.08 -6.37 15.56
C GLY A 325 21.12 -5.84 16.99
N GLU A 326 21.16 -4.53 17.21
CA GLU A 326 21.10 -3.95 18.55
C GLU A 326 19.70 -4.08 19.17
N LYS A 327 18.65 -3.81 18.39
CA LYS A 327 17.24 -3.85 18.85
C LYS A 327 16.70 -5.28 18.93
N TYR A 328 17.13 -6.14 18.00
CA TYR A 328 16.67 -7.52 17.85
C TYR A 328 17.88 -8.46 17.77
N PRO A 329 18.64 -8.61 18.87
CA PRO A 329 19.87 -9.40 18.86
C PRO A 329 19.58 -10.88 18.59
N PRO A 330 20.30 -11.51 17.65
CA PRO A 330 20.25 -12.96 17.47
C PRO A 330 21.14 -13.67 18.48
N LEU A 331 20.81 -14.92 18.80
CA LEU A 331 21.62 -15.78 19.67
C LEU A 331 22.96 -16.12 19.01
N TYR A 332 22.91 -16.43 17.72
CA TYR A 332 24.06 -16.74 16.86
C TYR A 332 23.63 -16.67 15.39
N THR A 333 24.56 -16.92 14.48
CA THR A 333 24.27 -17.19 13.06
C THR A 333 24.74 -18.60 12.69
N CYS A 334 24.12 -19.26 11.73
CA CYS A 334 24.59 -20.55 11.21
C CYS A 334 24.70 -20.51 9.68
N ASP A 335 25.57 -21.34 9.12
CA ASP A 335 25.79 -21.38 7.66
C ASP A 335 26.03 -22.83 7.20
N ASN A 336 25.66 -23.16 5.97
CA ASN A 336 25.93 -24.49 5.40
C ASN A 336 27.42 -24.74 5.14
N ASN A 337 28.24 -23.69 5.08
CA ASN A 337 29.68 -23.81 4.85
C ASN A 337 30.42 -24.18 6.14
N SER A 338 30.80 -25.46 6.27
CA SER A 338 31.53 -25.97 7.45
C SER A 338 32.89 -25.35 7.69
N ASN A 339 33.50 -24.71 6.68
CA ASN A 339 34.81 -24.08 6.81
C ASN A 339 34.80 -22.82 7.69
N VAL A 340 33.61 -22.29 8.01
CA VAL A 340 33.48 -21.08 8.84
C VAL A 340 32.85 -21.32 10.20
N TRP A 341 32.49 -22.56 10.52
CA TRP A 341 31.94 -22.89 11.83
C TRP A 341 32.96 -22.62 12.94
N GLY A 342 32.49 -22.05 14.05
CA GLY A 342 33.29 -21.64 15.20
C GLY A 342 33.94 -20.26 15.08
N ASN A 343 34.02 -19.70 13.86
CA ASN A 343 34.54 -18.35 13.65
C ASN A 343 33.50 -17.28 14.01
N GLU A 344 33.94 -16.04 14.17
CA GLU A 344 33.05 -14.90 14.39
C GLU A 344 32.71 -14.13 13.10
N PHE A 345 31.46 -13.69 12.99
CA PHE A 345 30.98 -12.78 11.96
C PHE A 345 30.01 -11.74 12.53
N CYS A 346 30.35 -10.47 12.39
CA CYS A 346 29.57 -9.35 12.94
C CYS A 346 29.25 -9.49 14.44
N GLY A 347 30.17 -10.06 15.22
CA GLY A 347 30.00 -10.30 16.65
C GLY A 347 29.13 -11.52 17.01
N LEU A 348 28.81 -12.38 16.02
CA LEU A 348 28.11 -13.64 16.22
C LEU A 348 29.05 -14.80 15.91
N THR A 349 29.04 -15.84 16.75
CA THR A 349 29.65 -17.12 16.39
C THR A 349 28.85 -17.77 15.26
N ILE A 350 29.55 -18.37 14.28
CA ILE A 350 28.94 -19.14 13.20
C ILE A 350 28.80 -20.60 13.62
N HIS A 351 27.58 -21.11 13.66
CA HIS A 351 27.23 -22.46 14.10
C HIS A 351 26.97 -23.42 12.94
N ASN A 352 27.00 -24.71 13.27
CA ASN A 352 26.47 -25.76 12.40
C ASN A 352 24.93 -25.67 12.39
N PRO A 353 24.25 -25.72 11.22
CA PRO A 353 22.80 -25.78 11.14
C PRO A 353 22.15 -26.88 12.00
N GLU A 354 22.84 -27.98 12.30
CA GLU A 354 22.36 -29.02 13.22
C GLU A 354 22.05 -28.51 14.63
N ASP A 355 22.74 -27.45 15.07
CA ASP A 355 22.53 -26.84 16.40
C ASP A 355 21.12 -26.25 16.52
N LEU A 356 20.47 -25.92 15.39
CA LEU A 356 19.08 -25.42 15.35
C LEU A 356 18.09 -26.41 15.99
N LYS A 357 18.39 -27.71 16.00
CA LYS A 357 17.53 -28.74 16.63
C LYS A 357 17.41 -28.59 18.14
N SER A 358 18.34 -27.86 18.75
CA SER A 358 18.36 -27.59 20.19
C SER A 358 17.68 -26.28 20.59
N LEU A 359 17.16 -25.52 19.61
CA LEU A 359 16.50 -24.25 19.89
C LEU A 359 15.19 -24.42 20.67
N PRO A 360 14.87 -23.48 21.58
CA PRO A 360 13.53 -23.39 22.16
C PRO A 360 12.47 -23.28 21.07
N GLU A 361 11.30 -23.91 21.25
CA GLU A 361 10.25 -23.97 20.22
C GLU A 361 9.83 -22.59 19.68
N GLU A 362 9.79 -21.58 20.55
CA GLU A 362 9.41 -20.20 20.22
C GLU A 362 10.53 -19.36 19.57
N CYS A 363 11.75 -19.89 19.48
CA CYS A 363 12.87 -19.19 18.84
C CYS A 363 12.71 -19.24 17.32
N ALA A 364 12.68 -18.09 16.65
CA ALA A 364 12.56 -18.02 15.21
C ALA A 364 13.90 -18.17 14.48
N VAL A 365 13.88 -18.79 13.32
CA VAL A 365 15.02 -18.85 12.39
C VAL A 365 14.76 -17.86 11.25
N PHE A 366 15.56 -16.80 11.16
CA PHE A 366 15.49 -15.83 10.09
C PHE A 366 16.47 -16.19 8.98
N ILE A 367 15.95 -16.51 7.79
CA ILE A 367 16.77 -16.78 6.62
C ILE A 367 17.34 -15.46 6.10
N CYS A 368 18.66 -15.33 6.16
CA CYS A 368 19.45 -14.22 5.65
C CYS A 368 20.18 -14.61 4.35
N ASN A 369 19.42 -15.13 3.38
CA ASN A 369 19.89 -15.56 2.07
C ASN A 369 18.75 -15.46 1.06
N THR A 370 19.05 -15.25 -0.23
CA THR A 370 18.05 -15.19 -1.30
C THR A 370 17.42 -16.54 -1.64
N TYR A 371 18.05 -17.67 -1.29
CA TYR A 371 17.52 -19.03 -1.49
C TYR A 371 16.50 -19.42 -0.41
N TYR A 372 15.45 -18.61 -0.24
CA TYR A 372 14.50 -18.76 0.87
C TYR A 372 13.79 -20.12 0.85
N ASP A 373 13.29 -20.53 -0.31
CA ASP A 373 12.46 -21.74 -0.43
C ASP A 373 13.32 -23.00 -0.23
N GLU A 374 14.54 -23.02 -0.79
CA GLU A 374 15.47 -24.14 -0.65
C GLU A 374 15.98 -24.31 0.78
N ILE A 375 16.31 -23.20 1.45
CA ILE A 375 16.75 -23.23 2.84
C ILE A 375 15.59 -23.59 3.76
N GLU A 376 14.39 -23.05 3.53
CA GLU A 376 13.21 -23.41 4.31
C GLU A 376 12.93 -24.91 4.19
N GLN A 377 12.95 -25.47 2.98
CA GLN A 377 12.79 -26.91 2.76
C GLN A 377 13.88 -27.72 3.47
N GLN A 378 15.15 -27.31 3.36
CA GLN A 378 16.26 -27.96 4.07
C GLN A 378 16.00 -28.02 5.57
N LEU A 379 15.61 -26.89 6.19
CA LEU A 379 15.35 -26.82 7.62
C LEU A 379 14.17 -27.72 8.02
N ARG A 380 13.11 -27.78 7.21
CA ARG A 380 11.99 -28.69 7.44
C ARG A 380 12.41 -30.17 7.33
N ASP A 381 13.24 -30.51 6.35
CA ASP A 381 13.77 -31.88 6.16
C ASP A 381 14.69 -32.30 7.31
N MET A 382 15.40 -31.34 7.93
CA MET A 382 16.16 -31.55 9.16
C MET A 382 15.28 -31.76 10.40
N GLY A 383 13.96 -31.58 10.29
CA GLY A 383 13.01 -31.71 11.40
C GLY A 383 12.84 -30.45 12.25
N ILE A 384 13.28 -29.29 11.77
CA ILE A 384 13.12 -28.02 12.47
C ILE A 384 11.65 -27.58 12.45
N LYS A 385 11.06 -27.54 13.65
CA LYS A 385 9.65 -27.14 13.87
C LYS A 385 9.49 -25.67 14.24
N ASN A 386 10.58 -25.00 14.55
CA ASN A 386 10.61 -23.57 14.86
C ASN A 386 9.92 -22.72 13.79
N PRO A 387 9.43 -21.53 14.16
CA PRO A 387 9.05 -20.50 13.18
C PRO A 387 10.24 -20.20 12.26
N ILE A 388 9.98 -20.19 10.95
CA ILE A 388 10.96 -19.83 9.92
C ILE A 388 10.45 -18.57 9.26
N GLU A 389 11.29 -17.53 9.26
CA GLU A 389 10.98 -16.22 8.71
C GLU A 389 12.02 -15.82 7.66
N ARG A 390 11.64 -14.93 6.74
CA ARG A 390 12.51 -14.44 5.67
C ARG A 390 12.93 -13.00 5.97
N PHE A 391 14.22 -12.74 5.94
CA PHE A 391 14.76 -11.39 6.04
C PHE A 391 15.31 -10.94 4.69
N ASN A 392 15.17 -9.65 4.34
CA ASN A 392 15.69 -9.11 3.09
C ASN A 392 16.32 -7.74 3.33
N ASP A 393 17.41 -7.44 2.62
CA ASP A 393 18.22 -6.23 2.83
C ASP A 393 18.05 -5.17 1.74
N GLU A 394 16.95 -5.21 0.97
CA GLU A 394 16.72 -4.28 -0.15
C GLU A 394 16.32 -2.88 0.32
N PHE A 395 15.41 -2.78 1.29
CA PHE A 395 14.90 -1.51 1.82
C PHE A 395 15.33 -1.27 3.27
N MET A 396 16.62 -1.42 3.57
CA MET A 396 17.18 -1.23 4.93
C MET A 396 17.06 0.20 5.43
N PRO A 397 16.83 0.47 6.73
CA PRO A 397 16.61 1.84 7.26
C PRO A 397 17.84 2.76 7.14
N SER A 398 19.05 2.21 7.16
CA SER A 398 20.30 2.94 6.93
C SER A 398 21.01 2.45 5.67
N PHE A 399 21.73 3.34 5.00
CA PHE A 399 22.58 2.97 3.87
C PHE A 399 23.97 2.53 4.35
N HIS A 400 24.37 1.32 3.96
CA HIS A 400 25.73 0.84 4.13
C HIS A 400 26.28 0.39 2.78
N PHE A 401 27.06 1.25 2.13
CA PHE A 401 27.56 1.04 0.76
C PHE A 401 28.68 0.00 0.64
N THR A 402 29.29 -0.42 1.75
CA THR A 402 30.37 -1.41 1.72
C THR A 402 29.77 -2.81 1.55
N ARG A 403 29.66 -3.34 0.34
CA ARG A 403 29.37 -4.78 0.10
C ARG A 403 30.65 -5.60 0.33
N LEU A 404 30.53 -6.82 0.85
CA LEU A 404 31.66 -7.75 0.79
C LEU A 404 31.87 -8.11 -0.69
N GLU A 405 33.06 -7.83 -1.21
CA GLU A 405 33.52 -8.43 -2.46
C GLU A 405 33.61 -9.95 -2.27
N SER A 406 33.33 -10.74 -3.31
CA SER A 406 33.18 -12.20 -3.24
C SER A 406 34.37 -12.92 -2.55
N ASP A 407 35.57 -12.35 -2.63
CA ASP A 407 36.78 -12.91 -2.02
C ASP A 407 37.18 -12.24 -0.69
N ALA A 408 36.62 -11.07 -0.35
CA ALA A 408 36.91 -10.32 0.88
C ALA A 408 36.20 -10.90 2.12
N TRP A 409 35.19 -11.76 1.94
CA TRP A 409 34.50 -12.46 3.04
C TRP A 409 35.46 -13.30 3.89
N LYS A 410 36.47 -13.92 3.28
CA LYS A 410 37.46 -14.77 3.97
C LYS A 410 38.36 -14.00 4.95
N GLY A 411 38.51 -12.69 4.79
CA GLY A 411 39.36 -11.86 5.66
C GLY A 411 38.62 -11.23 6.86
N GLN A 412 37.30 -11.33 6.91
CA GLN A 412 36.46 -10.77 7.99
C GLN A 412 35.85 -11.83 8.90
N VAL A 413 35.90 -13.10 8.49
CA VAL A 413 35.66 -14.25 9.35
C VAL A 413 36.97 -14.48 10.12
N LYS A 414 36.97 -14.19 11.43
CA LYS A 414 38.14 -14.33 12.30
C LYS A 414 37.98 -15.48 13.27
#